data_AF-A0A2V7HB64-F1
#
_entry.id   AF-A0A2V7HB64-F1
#
_cell.length_a   1.000
_cell.length_b   1.000
_cell.length_c   1.000
_cell.angle_alpha   90.00
_cell.angle_beta   90.00
_cell.angle_gamma   90.00
#
_symmetry.space_group_name_H-M   'P 1'
#
loop_
_entity.id
_entity.type
_entity.pdbx_description
1 polymer ?
#
loop_
_entity_poly.entity_id
_entity_poly.type
_entity_poly.pdbx_seq_one_letter_code
_entity_poly.pdbx_strand_id
1 'polypeptide(L)' 'MRGVLARHEGRLCTACLAMEINVSLQQARDVVARLIPSEGFAVLPVSCGRCGRQTDALCTIPHAA' A
#
# COMPACT_ATOMS: atom_id res chain seq x y z
N MET A 1 6.56 -4.08 -6.07
CA MET A 1 5.48 -3.69 -5.14
C MET A 1 4.93 -4.85 -4.31
N ARG A 2 4.53 -6.00 -4.92
CA ARG A 2 4.03 -7.17 -4.15
C ARG A 2 4.97 -7.63 -3.03
N GLY A 3 6.28 -7.71 -3.29
CA GLY A 3 7.27 -8.08 -2.27
C GLY A 3 7.42 -7.07 -1.12
N VAL A 4 7.17 -5.78 -1.36
CA VAL A 4 7.16 -4.76 -0.30
C VAL A 4 5.93 -4.95 0.57
N LEU A 5 4.74 -5.02 -0.02
CA LEU A 5 3.49 -5.18 0.75
C LEU A 5 3.46 -6.51 1.52
N ALA A 6 3.96 -7.61 0.94
CA ALA A 6 4.01 -8.90 1.60
C ALA A 6 4.79 -8.89 2.93
N ARG A 7 5.79 -8.01 3.08
CA ARG A 7 6.57 -7.85 4.33
C ARG A 7 5.78 -7.16 5.44
N HIS A 8 4.69 -6.50 5.11
CA HIS A 8 3.83 -5.72 6.02
C HIS A 8 2.39 -6.25 5.97
N GLU A 9 2.23 -7.57 5.98
CA GLU A 9 0.93 -8.26 5.97
C GLU A 9 0.02 -7.87 4.80
N GLY A 10 0.61 -7.48 3.67
CA GLY A 10 -0.11 -7.05 2.48
C GLY A 10 -0.77 -5.68 2.61
N ARG A 11 -0.54 -4.90 3.67
CA ARG A 11 -1.30 -3.67 4.00
C ARG A 11 -0.38 -2.53 4.44
N LEU A 12 -0.33 -1.45 3.66
CA LEU A 12 0.66 -0.40 3.88
C LEU A 12 0.10 0.99 3.55
N CYS A 13 0.12 1.92 4.51
CA CYS A 13 -0.31 3.30 4.26
C CYS A 13 0.70 4.07 3.41
N THR A 14 0.26 5.10 2.71
CA THR A 14 1.10 5.86 1.76
C THR A 14 2.35 6.46 2.40
N ALA A 15 2.26 6.90 3.66
CA ALA A 15 3.41 7.42 4.40
C ALA A 15 4.46 6.33 4.70
N CYS A 16 4.00 5.16 5.16
CA CYS A 16 4.89 4.03 5.41
C CYS A 16 5.47 3.46 4.11
N LEU A 17 4.73 3.57 3.01
CA LEU A 17 5.20 3.18 1.69
C LEU A 17 6.32 4.12 1.23
N ALA A 18 6.12 5.43 1.38
CA ALA A 18 7.12 6.44 1.05
C ALA A 18 8.45 6.18 1.76
N MET A 19 8.40 5.86 3.06
CA MET A 19 9.58 5.50 3.83
C MET A 19 10.24 4.20 3.34
N GLU A 20 9.45 3.19 2.99
CA GLU A 20 9.97 1.87 2.60
C GLU A 20 10.69 1.87 1.25
N ILE A 21 10.22 2.68 0.30
CA ILE A 21 10.84 2.82 -1.01
C ILE A 21 11.71 4.08 -1.11
N ASN A 22 11.95 4.76 0.01
CA ASN A 22 12.75 5.97 0.16
C ASN A 22 12.41 7.10 -0.84
N VAL A 23 11.12 7.41 -0.96
CA VAL A 23 10.59 8.50 -1.81
C VAL A 23 9.80 9.50 -1.00
N SER A 24 9.49 10.66 -1.59
CA SER A 24 8.60 11.63 -0.97
C SER A 24 7.16 11.12 -0.86
N LEU A 25 6.39 11.68 0.07
CA LEU A 25 4.97 11.34 0.22
C LEU A 25 4.17 11.57 -1.08
N GLN A 26 4.50 12.62 -1.83
CA GLN A 26 3.83 12.92 -3.09
C GLN A 26 4.13 11.87 -4.16
N GLN A 27 5.37 11.43 -4.28
CA GLN A 27 5.75 10.32 -5.16
C GLN A 27 5.07 9.01 -4.76
N ALA A 28 4.98 8.72 -3.45
CA ALA A 28 4.28 7.54 -2.98
C ALA A 28 2.78 7.58 -3.32
N ARG A 29 2.14 8.76 -3.25
CA ARG A 29 0.74 8.95 -3.69
C ARG A 29 0.57 8.66 -5.17
N ASP A 30 1.50 9.11 -6.02
CA ASP A 30 1.48 8.81 -7.46
C ASP A 30 1.60 7.31 -7.72
N VAL A 31 2.53 6.64 -7.03
CA VAL A 31 2.72 5.18 -7.11
C VAL A 31 1.44 4.44 -6.69
N VAL A 32 0.82 4.83 -5.58
CA VAL A 32 -0.45 4.25 -5.13
C VAL A 32 -1.55 4.46 -6.18
N ALA A 33 -1.70 5.69 -6.70
CA ALA A 33 -2.70 6.01 -7.71
C ALA A 33 -2.52 5.20 -9.00
N ARG A 34 -1.28 4.89 -9.39
CA ARG A 34 -0.96 4.03 -10.54
C ARG A 34 -1.20 2.54 -10.27
N LEU A 35 -1.14 2.11 -9.00
CA LEU A 35 -1.36 0.72 -8.61
C LEU A 35 -2.83 0.37 -8.39
N ILE A 36 -3.67 1.31 -7.94
CA ILE A 36 -5.11 1.09 -7.77
C ILE A 36 -5.80 0.50 -9.03
N PRO A 37 -5.56 1.01 -10.25
CA PRO A 37 -6.16 0.42 -11.45
C PRO A 37 -5.53 -0.91 -11.87
N SER A 38 -4.44 -1.35 -11.22
CA SER A 38 -3.80 -2.64 -11.53
C SER A 38 -4.51 -3.77 -10.78
N GLU A 39 -4.78 -4.88 -11.47
CA GLU A 39 -5.42 -6.03 -10.86
C GLU A 39 -4.60 -6.57 -9.66
N GLY A 40 -5.29 -6.77 -8.53
CA GLY A 40 -4.69 -7.31 -7.30
C GLY A 40 -4.28 -6.25 -6.25
N PHE A 41 -4.56 -4.98 -6.46
CA PHE A 41 -4.37 -3.92 -5.46
C PHE A 41 -5.67 -3.14 -5.21
N ALA A 42 -5.88 -2.73 -3.96
CA ALA A 42 -6.95 -1.84 -3.57
C ALA A 42 -6.49 -0.91 -2.45
N VAL A 43 -7.10 0.27 -2.32
CA VAL A 43 -6.93 1.10 -1.12
C VAL A 43 -8.15 0.90 -0.24
N LEU A 44 -7.92 0.47 1.00
CA LEU A 44 -8.97 0.15 1.95
C LEU A 44 -8.71 0.86 3.29
N PRO A 45 -9.76 1.26 4.03
CA PRO A 45 -9.63 1.89 5.34
C PRO A 45 -9.33 0.82 6.40
N VAL A 46 -8.05 0.46 6.56
CA VAL A 46 -7.57 -0.60 7.48
C VAL A 46 -6.36 -0.12 8.29
N SER A 47 -6.00 -0.87 9.31
CA SER A 47 -4.76 -0.60 10.04
C SER A 47 -3.53 -0.96 9.19
N CYS A 48 -2.59 -0.02 9.08
CA CYS A 48 -1.32 -0.24 8.39
C CYS A 48 -0.50 -1.34 9.10
N GLY A 49 -0.05 -2.35 8.37
CA GLY A 49 0.75 -3.46 8.92
C GLY A 49 2.14 -3.05 9.44
N ARG A 50 2.60 -1.83 9.10
CA ARG A 50 3.87 -1.28 9.58
C ARG A 50 3.73 -0.44 10.86
N CYS A 51 2.83 0.55 10.85
CA CYS A 51 2.73 1.53 11.94
C CYS A 51 1.48 1.38 12.82
N GLY A 52 0.59 0.42 12.50
CA GLY A 52 -0.63 0.15 13.26
C GLY A 52 -1.72 1.24 13.15
N ARG A 53 -1.44 2.35 12.46
CA ARG A 53 -2.39 3.47 12.34
C ARG A 53 -3.58 3.09 11.46
N GLN A 54 -4.78 3.38 11.92
CA GLN A 54 -6.03 3.25 11.15
C GLN A 54 -6.10 4.39 10.11
N THR A 55 -6.03 4.04 8.83
CA THR A 55 -5.98 4.99 7.71
C THR A 55 -6.26 4.27 6.38
N ASP A 56 -6.28 5.00 5.27
CA ASP A 56 -6.33 4.40 3.95
C ASP A 56 -4.98 3.74 3.62
N ALA A 57 -4.98 2.42 3.50
CA ALA A 57 -3.79 1.63 3.22
C ALA A 57 -3.91 0.91 1.88
N LEU A 58 -2.81 0.89 1.12
CA LEU A 58 -2.68 0.07 -0.06
C LEU A 58 -2.60 -1.40 0.38
N CYS A 59 -3.53 -2.19 -0.14
CA CYS A 59 -3.72 -3.58 0.18
C CYS A 59 -3.49 -4.44 -1.07
N THR A 60 -2.85 -5.60 -0.92
CA THR A 60 -2.92 -6.67 -1.93
C THR A 60 -4.21 -7.45 -1.72
N ILE A 61 -5.08 -7.46 -2.72
CA ILE A 61 -6.28 -8.30 -2.70
C ILE A 61 -6.02 -9.58 -3.49
N PRO A 62 -6.46 -10.77 -3.00
CA PRO A 62 -6.42 -11.97 -3.81
C PRO A 62 -7.28 -11.72 -5.05
N HIS A 63 -6.68 -11.93 -6.23
CA HIS A 63 -7.43 -11.93 -7.47
C HIS A 63 -8.41 -13.09 -7.38
N ALA A 64 -9.69 -12.79 -7.15
CA ALA A 64 -10.76 -13.77 -7.27
C ALA A 64 -10.85 -14.11 -8.76
N ALA A 65 -10.20 -15.22 -9.14
CA ALA A 65 -10.37 -15.86 -10.44
C ALA A 65 -11.80 -16.37 -10.61
#